data_AF-A0A8H4A3F1-F1
#
_entry.id   AF-A0A8H4A3F1-F1
#
_cell.length_a   1.000
_cell.length_b   1.000
_cell.length_c   1.000
_cell.angle_alpha   90.00
_cell.angle_beta   90.00
_cell.angle_gamma   90.00
#
_symmetry.space_group_name_H-M   'P 1'
#
loop_
_entity.id
_entity.type
_entity.pdbx_description
1 polymer ?
#
loop_
_entity_poly.entity_id
_entity_poly.type
_entity_poly.pdbx_seq_one_letter_code
_entity_poly.pdbx_strand_id
1 'polypeptide(L)'
;MQTNQTVEKETFDDNGAKKLVGLCAVSVACIISGLAGVYFEKVLKGSQASLWIRNLQLSFFSLFPALILGVWWKDGSEVWEKGFFHGYNLIVLSAIACQAIGGIIVALVVKYADNILKGFATSISIILSFIASVYLFNFPVTGTFLIGSTLVLIATYMYSKPDKPDSQKKDYHPIEQEEDNVGQDSSVNEKVDINNGYVKVSGKD
;
A
#
# COMPACT_ATOMS: atom_id res chain seq x y z
N MET A 1 30.50 39.31 -25.11
CA MET A 1 29.03 39.21 -25.34
C MET A 1 28.59 37.78 -25.64
N GLN A 2 29.21 37.05 -26.58
CA GLN A 2 28.82 35.66 -26.89
C GLN A 2 28.90 34.70 -25.67
N THR A 3 29.92 34.84 -24.82
CA THR A 3 30.15 33.96 -23.65
C THR A 3 28.97 33.89 -22.67
N ASN A 4 28.26 35.02 -22.44
CA ASN A 4 27.13 35.04 -21.52
C ASN A 4 25.90 34.30 -22.10
N GLN A 5 25.69 34.40 -23.42
CA GLN A 5 24.56 33.71 -24.08
C GLN A 5 24.76 32.20 -24.15
N THR A 6 25.99 31.70 -24.20
CA THR A 6 26.28 30.26 -24.10
C THR A 6 26.00 29.76 -22.68
N VAL A 7 26.48 30.47 -21.65
CA VAL A 7 26.28 30.09 -20.24
C VAL A 7 24.79 30.13 -19.83
N GLU A 8 24.02 31.13 -20.26
CA GLU A 8 22.57 31.17 -20.00
C GLU A 8 21.82 30.03 -20.71
N LYS A 9 22.23 29.63 -21.93
CA LYS A 9 21.59 28.51 -22.63
C LYS A 9 21.90 27.16 -21.99
N GLU A 10 23.17 26.89 -21.67
CA GLU A 10 23.55 25.61 -21.04
C GLU A 10 22.95 25.47 -19.64
N THR A 11 22.89 26.56 -18.85
CA THR A 11 22.23 26.53 -17.54
C THR A 11 20.71 26.40 -17.62
N PHE A 12 20.04 26.97 -18.64
CA PHE A 12 18.60 26.80 -18.81
C PHE A 12 18.23 25.37 -19.22
N ASP A 13 19.00 24.77 -20.14
CA ASP A 13 18.78 23.39 -20.62
C ASP A 13 19.05 22.36 -19.52
N ASP A 14 20.17 22.49 -18.80
CA ASP A 14 20.52 21.65 -17.64
C ASP A 14 19.45 21.70 -16.53
N ASN A 15 18.92 22.89 -16.22
CA ASN A 15 17.83 23.04 -15.25
C ASN A 15 16.50 22.43 -15.76
N GLY A 16 16.22 22.52 -17.07
CA GLY A 16 15.06 21.90 -17.70
C GLY A 16 15.14 20.37 -17.63
N ALA A 17 16.28 19.81 -18.05
CA ALA A 17 16.57 18.38 -18.01
C ALA A 17 16.50 17.83 -16.59
N LYS A 18 17.12 18.48 -15.59
CA LYS A 18 17.08 18.07 -14.18
C LYS A 18 15.64 18.06 -13.61
N LYS A 19 14.81 19.05 -13.97
CA LYS A 19 13.39 19.07 -13.57
C LYS A 19 12.60 17.92 -14.19
N LEU A 20 12.82 17.62 -15.48
CA LEU A 20 12.18 16.49 -16.15
C LEU A 20 12.63 15.15 -15.55
N VAL A 21 13.92 14.96 -15.28
CA VAL A 21 14.45 13.77 -14.61
C VAL A 21 13.82 13.60 -13.22
N GLY A 22 13.70 14.67 -12.44
CA GLY A 22 13.00 14.65 -11.15
C GLY A 22 11.52 14.28 -11.27
N LEU A 23 10.81 14.83 -12.26
CA LEU A 23 9.39 14.53 -12.52
C LEU A 23 9.19 13.06 -12.95
N CYS A 24 10.05 12.54 -13.83
CA CYS A 24 10.03 11.13 -14.23
C CYS A 24 10.35 10.21 -13.04
N ALA A 25 11.37 10.55 -12.24
CA ALA A 25 11.77 9.79 -11.06
C ALA A 25 10.64 9.70 -10.01
N VAL A 26 9.98 10.82 -9.67
CA VAL A 26 8.84 10.79 -8.73
C VAL A 26 7.65 10.02 -9.31
N SER A 27 7.38 10.12 -10.62
CA SER A 27 6.28 9.39 -11.27
C SER A 27 6.49 7.87 -11.19
N VAL A 28 7.71 7.40 -11.49
CA VAL A 28 8.10 5.99 -11.35
C VAL A 28 8.07 5.55 -9.88
N ALA A 29 8.58 6.37 -8.97
CA ALA A 29 8.54 6.07 -7.53
C ALA A 29 7.10 5.94 -6.98
N CYS A 30 6.17 6.77 -7.43
CA CYS A 30 4.75 6.68 -7.06
C CYS A 30 4.11 5.37 -7.53
N ILE A 31 4.36 4.96 -8.79
CA ILE A 31 3.85 3.69 -9.34
C ILE A 31 4.42 2.50 -8.54
N ILE A 32 5.74 2.48 -8.31
CA ILE A 32 6.40 1.43 -7.54
C ILE A 32 5.88 1.40 -6.10
N SER A 33 5.69 2.55 -5.46
CA SER A 33 5.17 2.65 -4.09
C SER A 33 3.76 2.07 -3.95
N GLY A 34 2.86 2.40 -4.89
CA GLY A 34 1.51 1.85 -4.93
C GLY A 34 1.50 0.33 -5.12
N LEU A 35 2.24 -0.17 -6.11
CA LEU A 35 2.37 -1.61 -6.38
C LEU A 35 3.01 -2.37 -5.21
N ALA A 36 4.06 -1.82 -4.60
CA ALA A 36 4.72 -2.41 -3.44
C ALA A 36 3.79 -2.47 -2.21
N GLY A 37 2.95 -1.44 -2.00
CA GLY A 37 1.95 -1.44 -0.93
C GLY A 37 0.92 -2.55 -1.08
N VAL A 38 0.35 -2.72 -2.27
CA VAL A 38 -0.63 -3.78 -2.57
C VAL A 38 0.01 -5.17 -2.55
N TYR A 39 1.26 -5.31 -3.05
CA TYR A 39 1.98 -6.57 -2.97
C TYR A 39 2.31 -6.96 -1.52
N PHE A 40 2.74 -5.99 -0.69
CA PHE A 40 3.00 -6.20 0.73
C PHE A 40 1.72 -6.63 1.47
N GLU A 41 0.59 -6.00 1.17
CA GLU A 41 -0.72 -6.42 1.67
C GLU A 41 -1.05 -7.87 1.27
N LYS A 42 -0.86 -8.23 -0.01
CA LYS A 42 -1.05 -9.59 -0.51
C LYS A 42 -0.16 -10.62 0.20
N VAL A 43 1.10 -10.28 0.48
CA VAL A 43 2.04 -11.15 1.21
C VAL A 43 1.68 -11.30 2.69
N LEU A 44 1.17 -10.25 3.34
CA LEU A 44 0.73 -10.29 4.74
C LEU A 44 -0.60 -11.03 4.93
N LYS A 45 -1.58 -10.83 4.03
CA LYS A 45 -2.92 -11.42 4.14
C LYS A 45 -3.03 -12.81 3.51
N GLY A 46 -2.22 -13.11 2.50
CA GLY A 46 -2.25 -14.39 1.77
C GLY A 46 -1.44 -15.53 2.39
N SER A 47 -1.00 -15.43 3.65
CA SER A 47 -0.13 -16.43 4.28
C SER A 47 -0.45 -16.68 5.75
N GLN A 48 -0.43 -17.95 6.16
CA GLN A 48 -0.58 -18.39 7.56
C GLN A 48 0.66 -18.07 8.44
N ALA A 49 1.68 -17.40 7.89
CA ALA A 49 2.89 -17.04 8.62
C ALA A 49 2.67 -15.81 9.52
N SER A 50 3.37 -15.74 10.65
CA SER A 50 3.34 -14.58 11.55
C SER A 50 3.75 -13.28 10.83
N LEU A 51 3.07 -12.15 11.15
CA LEU A 51 3.45 -10.83 10.62
C LEU A 51 4.93 -10.56 10.87
N TRP A 52 5.40 -10.86 12.08
CA TRP A 52 6.78 -10.61 12.50
C TRP A 52 7.81 -11.33 11.62
N ILE A 53 7.55 -12.58 11.20
CA ILE A 53 8.48 -13.30 10.32
C ILE A 53 8.44 -12.74 8.88
N ARG A 54 7.28 -12.28 8.39
CA ARG A 54 7.18 -11.61 7.09
C ARG A 54 7.87 -10.25 7.07
N ASN A 55 7.68 -9.45 8.11
CA ASN A 55 8.34 -8.15 8.25
C ASN A 55 9.86 -8.31 8.41
N LEU A 56 10.32 -9.34 9.14
CA LEU A 56 11.73 -9.67 9.26
C LEU A 56 12.34 -10.13 7.93
N GLN A 57 11.66 -11.01 7.19
CA GLN A 57 12.09 -11.45 5.85
C GLN A 57 12.27 -10.26 4.90
N LEU A 58 11.28 -9.36 4.84
CA LEU A 58 11.35 -8.15 4.00
C LEU A 58 12.46 -7.21 4.43
N SER A 59 12.63 -7.00 5.74
CA SER A 59 13.73 -6.19 6.29
C SER A 59 15.10 -6.78 5.94
N PHE A 60 15.26 -8.10 6.09
CA PHE A 60 16.50 -8.81 5.75
C PHE A 60 16.83 -8.72 4.26
N PHE A 61 15.85 -8.93 3.37
CA PHE A 61 16.07 -8.76 1.93
C PHE A 61 16.32 -7.29 1.54
N SER A 62 15.78 -6.31 2.28
CA SER A 62 16.08 -4.88 2.06
C SER A 62 17.50 -4.46 2.47
N LEU A 63 18.18 -5.25 3.30
CA LEU A 63 19.57 -4.98 3.71
C LEU A 63 20.53 -5.00 2.52
N PHE A 64 20.34 -5.93 1.58
CA PHE A 64 21.21 -6.08 0.40
C PHE A 64 21.22 -4.85 -0.52
N PRO A 65 20.08 -4.32 -1.03
CA PRO A 65 20.10 -3.10 -1.81
C PRO A 65 20.53 -1.87 -0.98
N ALA A 66 20.24 -1.81 0.32
CA ALA A 66 20.72 -0.72 1.17
C ALA A 66 22.25 -0.70 1.29
N LEU A 67 22.89 -1.86 1.50
CA LEU A 67 24.34 -1.99 1.56
C LEU A 67 25.01 -1.80 0.19
N ILE A 68 24.47 -2.42 -0.86
CA ILE A 68 25.10 -2.40 -2.19
C ILE A 68 24.91 -1.04 -2.87
N LEU A 69 23.69 -0.50 -2.91
CA LEU A 69 23.38 0.74 -3.63
C LEU A 69 23.62 1.99 -2.79
N GLY A 70 23.31 1.94 -1.49
CA GLY A 70 23.58 3.05 -0.56
C GLY A 70 25.04 3.07 -0.15
N VAL A 71 25.45 2.10 0.67
CA VAL A 71 26.75 2.13 1.34
C VAL A 71 27.91 1.96 0.36
N TRP A 72 27.85 1.00 -0.57
CA TRP A 72 28.99 0.71 -1.46
C TRP A 72 29.02 1.56 -2.73
N TRP A 73 27.90 1.65 -3.47
CA TRP A 73 27.86 2.37 -4.74
C TRP A 73 27.83 3.89 -4.59
N LYS A 74 27.02 4.42 -3.68
CA LYS A 74 26.81 5.86 -3.55
C LYS A 74 27.84 6.52 -2.63
N ASP A 75 27.96 6.01 -1.40
CA ASP A 75 28.71 6.69 -0.33
C ASP A 75 30.04 5.97 0.04
N GLY A 76 30.45 4.96 -0.74
CA GLY A 76 31.48 3.98 -0.36
C GLY A 76 32.88 4.53 -0.09
N SER A 77 33.32 5.56 -0.83
CA SER A 77 34.60 6.21 -0.58
C SER A 77 34.62 6.94 0.76
N GLU A 78 33.51 7.59 1.11
CA GLU A 78 33.40 8.39 2.33
C GLU A 78 33.23 7.48 3.57
N VAL A 79 32.49 6.37 3.42
CA VAL A 79 32.37 5.32 4.43
C VAL A 79 33.71 4.64 4.72
N TRP A 80 34.57 4.44 3.71
CA TRP A 80 35.90 3.87 3.89
C TRP A 80 36.87 4.82 4.61
N GLU A 81 36.82 6.11 4.29
CA GLU A 81 37.70 7.13 4.89
C GLU A 81 37.30 7.50 6.33
N LYS A 82 36.00 7.71 6.58
CA LYS A 82 35.48 8.27 7.84
C LYS A 82 34.86 7.23 8.78
N GLY A 83 34.56 6.04 8.27
CA GLY A 83 33.83 4.98 8.96
C GLY A 83 32.31 5.11 8.86
N PHE A 84 31.60 3.98 8.83
CA PHE A 84 30.15 3.90 8.64
C PHE A 84 29.32 4.70 9.67
N PHE A 85 29.78 4.77 10.92
CA PHE A 85 29.08 5.46 12.02
C PHE A 85 29.51 6.93 12.20
N HIS A 86 30.24 7.50 11.24
CA HIS A 86 30.65 8.89 11.30
C HIS A 86 29.45 9.85 11.33
N GLY A 87 29.47 10.84 12.23
CA GLY A 87 28.38 11.82 12.36
C GLY A 87 27.09 11.32 13.03
N TYR A 88 27.04 10.09 13.56
CA TYR A 88 25.88 9.60 14.31
C TYR A 88 25.70 10.34 15.63
N ASN A 89 24.72 11.24 15.67
CA ASN A 89 24.31 11.98 16.87
C ASN A 89 22.96 11.42 17.42
N LEU A 90 22.57 11.79 18.64
CA LEU A 90 21.30 11.39 19.27
C LEU A 90 20.07 11.71 18.40
N ILE A 91 20.12 12.80 17.63
CA ILE A 91 19.06 13.18 16.68
C ILE A 91 18.96 12.15 15.54
N VAL A 92 20.10 11.69 15.01
CA VAL A 92 20.16 10.65 13.97
C VAL A 92 19.64 9.32 14.50
N LEU A 93 20.07 8.93 15.71
CA LEU A 93 19.58 7.71 16.37
C LEU A 93 18.07 7.78 16.65
N SER A 94 17.56 8.94 17.05
CA SER A 94 16.13 9.18 17.27
C SER A 94 15.34 9.10 15.95
N ALA A 95 15.88 9.63 14.85
CA ALA A 95 15.27 9.51 13.53
C ALA A 95 15.23 8.05 13.04
N ILE A 96 16.30 7.28 13.23
CA ILE A 96 16.36 5.84 12.92
C ILE A 96 15.31 5.06 13.74
N ALA A 97 15.23 5.33 15.05
CA ALA A 97 14.23 4.71 15.93
C ALA A 97 12.79 5.06 15.51
N CYS A 98 12.52 6.33 15.20
CA CYS A 98 11.22 6.80 14.72
C CYS A 98 10.84 6.13 13.39
N GLN A 99 11.78 6.03 12.45
CA GLN A 99 11.55 5.38 11.16
C GLN A 99 11.28 3.87 11.30
N ALA A 100 12.00 3.19 12.19
CA ALA A 100 11.78 1.77 12.48
C ALA A 100 10.39 1.52 13.12
N ILE A 101 10.01 2.34 14.11
CA ILE A 101 8.68 2.30 14.73
C ILE A 101 7.60 2.60 13.70
N GLY A 102 7.78 3.63 12.86
CA GLY A 102 6.86 3.97 11.77
C GLY A 102 6.66 2.82 10.78
N GLY A 103 7.73 2.12 10.39
CA GLY A 103 7.67 0.92 9.56
C GLY A 103 6.84 -0.20 10.20
N ILE A 104 7.02 -0.46 11.49
CA ILE A 104 6.25 -1.46 12.25
C ILE A 104 4.77 -1.05 12.34
N ILE A 105 4.47 0.22 12.63
CA ILE A 105 3.09 0.75 12.65
C ILE A 105 2.43 0.58 11.27
N VAL A 106 3.14 0.91 10.19
CA VAL A 106 2.64 0.71 8.81
C VAL A 106 2.36 -0.78 8.53
N ALA A 107 3.22 -1.70 8.96
CA ALA A 107 3.00 -3.14 8.81
C ALA A 107 1.76 -3.63 9.58
N LEU A 108 1.53 -3.10 10.79
CA LEU A 108 0.33 -3.39 11.58
C LEU A 108 -0.93 -2.83 10.90
N VAL A 109 -0.92 -1.57 10.45
CA VAL A 109 -2.06 -0.95 9.76
C VAL A 109 -2.43 -1.73 8.49
N VAL A 110 -1.47 -2.17 7.68
CA VAL A 110 -1.75 -2.96 6.46
C VAL A 110 -2.30 -4.36 6.77
N LYS A 111 -1.98 -4.95 7.94
CA LYS A 111 -2.57 -6.23 8.37
C LYS A 111 -4.00 -6.08 8.90
N TYR A 112 -4.23 -5.10 9.77
CA TYR A 112 -5.49 -4.97 10.52
C TYR A 112 -6.54 -4.11 9.81
N ALA A 113 -6.12 -3.31 8.83
CA ALA A 113 -6.98 -2.64 7.85
C ALA A 113 -6.46 -2.99 6.44
N ASP A 114 -6.44 -2.03 5.52
CA ASP A 114 -6.01 -2.21 4.13
C ASP A 114 -5.06 -1.09 3.71
N ASN A 115 -4.31 -1.27 2.61
CA ASN A 115 -3.43 -0.24 2.06
C ASN A 115 -4.21 1.02 1.59
N ILE A 116 -5.52 0.90 1.34
CA ILE A 116 -6.42 2.04 1.08
C ILE A 116 -6.61 2.91 2.33
N LEU A 117 -6.90 2.31 3.50
CA LEU A 117 -7.07 3.08 4.75
C LEU A 117 -5.76 3.73 5.18
N LYS A 118 -4.62 3.07 4.94
CA LYS A 118 -3.28 3.67 5.08
C LYS A 118 -3.12 4.90 4.17
N GLY A 119 -3.64 4.88 2.94
CA GLY A 119 -3.66 6.02 2.02
C GLY A 119 -4.43 7.22 2.60
N PHE A 120 -5.63 6.99 3.13
CA PHE A 120 -6.42 8.03 3.80
C PHE A 120 -5.70 8.60 5.04
N ALA A 121 -5.16 7.73 5.91
CA ALA A 121 -4.40 8.15 7.08
C ALA A 121 -3.16 8.98 6.71
N THR A 122 -2.44 8.58 5.65
CA THR A 122 -1.29 9.34 5.12
C THR A 122 -1.73 10.70 4.62
N SER A 123 -2.86 10.79 3.90
CA SER A 123 -3.38 12.06 3.39
C SER A 123 -3.77 13.01 4.52
N ILE A 124 -4.48 12.53 5.55
CA ILE A 124 -4.81 13.30 6.77
C ILE A 124 -3.53 13.78 7.47
N SER A 125 -2.51 12.91 7.57
CA SER A 125 -1.21 13.25 8.16
C SER A 125 -0.52 14.41 7.42
N ILE A 126 -0.62 14.48 6.08
CA ILE A 126 -0.09 15.61 5.29
C ILE A 126 -0.79 16.93 5.68
N ILE A 127 -2.11 16.93 5.87
CA ILE A 127 -2.87 18.12 6.30
C ILE A 127 -2.39 18.61 7.67
N LEU A 128 -2.33 17.69 8.64
CA LEU A 128 -1.92 17.99 10.01
C LEU A 128 -0.46 18.45 10.08
N SER A 129 0.41 17.83 9.29
CA SER A 129 1.82 18.21 9.18
C SER A 129 1.99 19.60 8.57
N PHE A 130 1.18 19.96 7.57
CA PHE A 130 1.18 21.31 7.02
C PHE A 130 0.73 22.36 8.05
N ILE A 131 -0.39 22.12 8.73
CA ILE A 131 -0.89 23.02 9.79
C ILE A 131 0.16 23.19 10.89
N ALA A 132 0.72 22.08 11.38
CA ALA A 132 1.79 22.10 12.38
C ALA A 132 3.04 22.86 11.88
N SER A 133 3.41 22.71 10.60
CA SER A 133 4.57 23.40 10.03
C SER A 133 4.43 24.93 10.03
N VAL A 134 3.24 25.44 9.70
CA VAL A 134 2.94 26.88 9.75
C VAL A 134 3.06 27.41 11.18
N TYR A 135 2.45 26.74 12.17
CA TYR A 135 2.43 27.22 13.55
C TYR A 135 3.74 27.00 14.33
N LEU A 136 4.46 25.90 14.09
CA LEU A 136 5.67 25.55 14.86
C LEU A 136 6.96 26.10 14.24
N PHE A 137 7.05 26.16 12.91
CA PHE A 137 8.27 26.55 12.19
C PHE A 137 8.18 27.90 11.47
N ASN A 138 7.06 28.63 11.60
CA ASN A 138 6.80 29.90 10.92
C ASN A 138 7.06 29.80 9.39
N PHE A 139 6.70 28.67 8.79
CA PHE A 139 7.03 28.37 7.40
C PHE A 139 6.41 29.38 6.42
N PRO A 140 7.18 30.03 5.53
CA PRO A 140 6.68 31.04 4.61
C PRO A 140 5.79 30.41 3.54
N VAL A 141 4.48 30.48 3.74
CA VAL A 141 3.47 29.93 2.85
C VAL A 141 3.40 30.74 1.55
N THR A 142 3.84 30.16 0.43
CA THR A 142 3.76 30.79 -0.89
C THR A 142 2.41 30.53 -1.58
N GLY A 143 1.97 31.45 -2.44
CA GLY A 143 0.68 31.32 -3.15
C GLY A 143 0.59 30.05 -4.01
N THR A 144 1.67 29.70 -4.72
CA THR A 144 1.75 28.46 -5.52
C THR A 144 1.63 27.21 -4.65
N PHE A 145 2.22 27.23 -3.45
CA PHE A 145 2.09 26.13 -2.48
C PHE A 145 0.63 25.98 -2.00
N LEU A 146 -0.06 27.08 -1.67
CA LEU A 146 -1.48 27.03 -1.28
C LEU A 146 -2.39 26.46 -2.37
N ILE A 147 -2.18 26.86 -3.63
CA ILE A 147 -2.95 26.36 -4.76
C ILE A 147 -2.72 24.85 -4.92
N GLY A 148 -1.45 24.41 -4.87
CA GLY A 148 -1.10 22.99 -4.94
C GLY A 148 -1.68 22.16 -3.79
N SER A 149 -1.53 22.62 -2.53
CA SER A 149 -2.09 21.95 -1.36
C SER A 149 -3.62 21.89 -1.41
N THR A 150 -4.30 22.99 -1.75
CA THR A 150 -5.76 23.02 -1.86
C THR A 150 -6.26 22.05 -2.94
N LEU A 151 -5.57 21.96 -4.09
CA LEU A 151 -5.90 21.00 -5.14
C LEU A 151 -5.79 19.55 -4.66
N VAL A 152 -4.69 19.19 -3.99
CA VAL A 152 -4.46 17.85 -3.43
C VAL A 152 -5.51 17.52 -2.36
N LEU A 153 -5.84 18.48 -1.48
CA LEU A 153 -6.88 18.34 -0.47
C LEU A 153 -8.25 18.05 -1.07
N ILE A 154 -8.65 18.78 -2.12
CA ILE A 154 -9.92 18.58 -2.81
C ILE A 154 -9.95 17.20 -3.49
N ALA A 155 -8.88 16.81 -4.18
CA ALA A 155 -8.77 15.50 -4.83
C ALA A 155 -8.87 14.34 -3.82
N THR A 156 -8.12 14.42 -2.71
CA THR A 156 -8.22 13.45 -1.61
C THR A 156 -9.64 13.41 -1.03
N TYR A 157 -10.25 14.57 -0.74
CA TYR A 157 -11.59 14.63 -0.16
C TYR A 157 -12.66 14.02 -1.10
N MET A 158 -12.56 14.25 -2.40
CA MET A 158 -13.44 13.64 -3.40
C MET A 158 -13.23 12.12 -3.47
N TYR A 159 -11.99 11.64 -3.46
CA TYR A 159 -11.65 10.21 -3.44
C TYR A 159 -12.05 9.50 -2.12
N SER A 160 -12.13 10.24 -1.02
CA SER A 160 -12.51 9.71 0.30
C SER A 160 -14.02 9.57 0.51
N LYS A 161 -14.85 9.96 -0.46
CA LYS A 161 -16.29 9.72 -0.38
C LYS A 161 -16.55 8.23 -0.62
N PRO A 162 -17.24 7.52 0.29
CA PRO A 162 -17.67 6.16 0.01
C PRO A 162 -18.59 6.17 -1.21
N ASP A 163 -18.42 5.20 -2.10
CA ASP A 163 -19.39 4.96 -3.16
C ASP A 163 -20.78 4.77 -2.55
N LYS A 164 -21.80 5.26 -3.26
CA LYS A 164 -23.20 4.99 -2.86
C LYS A 164 -23.34 3.47 -2.75
N PRO A 165 -23.93 2.95 -1.65
CA PRO A 165 -24.02 1.51 -1.45
C PRO A 165 -24.75 0.87 -2.62
N ASP A 166 -24.03 0.05 -3.38
CA ASP A 166 -24.58 -0.61 -4.56
C ASP A 166 -25.66 -1.58 -4.08
N SER A 167 -26.91 -1.17 -4.28
CA SER A 167 -28.10 -1.82 -3.73
C SER A 167 -28.50 -3.00 -4.62
N GLN A 168 -27.55 -3.90 -4.86
CA GLN A 168 -27.75 -5.16 -5.57
C GLN A 168 -26.58 -6.15 -5.36
N LYS A 169 -26.41 -6.64 -4.12
CA LYS A 169 -25.97 -8.03 -3.97
C LYS A 169 -27.07 -8.89 -4.59
N LYS A 170 -26.83 -9.46 -5.77
CA LYS A 170 -27.65 -10.56 -6.27
C LYS A 170 -27.39 -11.77 -5.38
N ASP A 171 -28.45 -12.32 -4.81
CA ASP A 171 -28.37 -13.55 -4.04
C ASP A 171 -27.90 -14.68 -4.96
N TYR A 172 -26.71 -15.20 -4.68
CA TYR A 172 -26.25 -16.45 -5.28
C TYR A 172 -26.98 -17.60 -4.60
N HIS A 173 -28.08 -18.04 -5.20
CA HIS A 173 -28.54 -19.41 -4.98
C HIS A 173 -27.46 -20.37 -5.50
N PRO A 174 -26.92 -21.28 -4.68
CA PRO A 174 -26.19 -22.43 -5.19
C PRO A 174 -27.11 -23.21 -6.11
N ILE A 175 -26.61 -23.61 -7.29
CA ILE A 175 -27.31 -24.59 -8.12
C ILE A 175 -27.12 -25.93 -7.42
N GLU A 176 -28.23 -26.54 -7.00
CA GLU A 176 -28.23 -27.90 -6.47
C GLU A 176 -27.75 -28.83 -7.59
N GLN A 177 -26.72 -29.64 -7.31
CA GLN A 177 -26.17 -30.53 -8.32
C GLN A 177 -27.14 -31.69 -8.54
N GLU A 178 -27.87 -31.67 -9.65
CA GLU A 178 -28.55 -32.88 -10.15
C GLU A 178 -27.47 -33.93 -10.44
N GLU A 179 -27.46 -35.02 -9.66
CA GLU A 179 -26.65 -36.20 -9.98
C GLU A 179 -27.27 -36.91 -11.18
N ASP A 180 -26.75 -36.62 -12.38
CA ASP A 180 -27.02 -37.36 -13.62
C ASP A 180 -26.48 -38.81 -13.53
N ASN A 181 -27.16 -39.65 -12.74
CA ASN A 181 -26.92 -41.09 -12.69
C ASN A 181 -27.58 -41.78 -13.89
N VAL A 182 -26.95 -41.64 -15.06
CA VAL A 182 -27.34 -42.33 -16.30
C VAL A 182 -26.99 -43.82 -16.19
N GLY A 183 -27.95 -44.58 -15.65
CA GLY A 183 -28.33 -45.92 -16.10
C GLY A 183 -27.32 -47.08 -15.97
N GLN A 184 -27.65 -48.04 -15.11
CA GLN A 184 -27.45 -49.45 -15.46
C GLN A 184 -28.62 -50.31 -14.99
N ASP A 185 -29.19 -51.06 -15.94
CA ASP A 185 -30.38 -51.90 -15.82
C ASP A 185 -30.07 -53.26 -15.18
N SER A 186 -30.94 -53.74 -14.28
CA SER A 186 -31.35 -55.16 -14.18
C SER A 186 -32.41 -55.37 -13.08
N SER A 187 -33.34 -56.28 -13.36
CA SER A 187 -34.47 -56.65 -12.49
C SER A 187 -34.10 -57.63 -11.37
N VAL A 188 -34.88 -57.63 -10.26
CA VAL A 188 -35.47 -58.82 -9.58
C VAL A 188 -36.23 -58.39 -8.30
N ASN A 189 -37.32 -59.11 -7.97
CA ASN A 189 -38.14 -58.93 -6.76
C ASN A 189 -37.44 -59.39 -5.48
N GLU A 190 -37.73 -58.74 -4.33
CA GLU A 190 -38.18 -59.44 -3.11
C GLU A 190 -39.00 -58.49 -2.18
N LYS A 191 -39.69 -59.03 -1.15
CA LYS A 191 -40.72 -58.38 -0.30
C LYS A 191 -40.24 -58.17 1.15
N VAL A 192 -41.18 -57.73 2.03
CA VAL A 192 -41.19 -57.88 3.53
C VAL A 192 -40.35 -56.83 4.30
N ASP A 193 -40.81 -56.15 5.37
CA ASP A 193 -42.16 -55.94 5.93
C ASP A 193 -42.23 -54.63 6.77
N ILE A 194 -43.41 -54.01 6.76
CA ILE A 194 -44.15 -53.40 7.89
C ILE A 194 -43.35 -52.98 9.17
N ASN A 195 -43.24 -51.67 9.45
CA ASN A 195 -43.69 -51.14 10.74
C ASN A 195 -43.95 -49.60 10.81
N ASN A 196 -45.04 -49.31 11.49
CA ASN A 196 -45.60 -48.05 12.00
C ASN A 196 -44.58 -46.99 12.51
N GLY A 197 -44.81 -45.67 12.41
CA GLY A 197 -46.00 -44.98 11.89
C GLY A 197 -46.04 -43.47 12.16
N TYR A 198 -47.21 -42.88 11.92
CA TYR A 198 -47.61 -41.47 12.14
C TYR A 198 -47.06 -40.40 11.18
N VAL A 199 -47.61 -40.44 9.96
CA VAL A 199 -47.84 -39.24 9.15
C VAL A 199 -48.90 -38.36 9.83
N LYS A 200 -48.69 -37.04 9.87
CA LYS A 200 -49.76 -36.06 10.18
C LYS A 200 -49.78 -34.95 9.13
N VAL A 201 -50.72 -35.05 8.18
CA VAL A 201 -50.98 -34.01 7.16
C VAL A 201 -52.07 -33.05 7.65
N SER A 202 -51.83 -31.77 7.44
CA SER A 202 -52.78 -30.65 7.44
C SER A 202 -52.11 -29.59 6.55
N GLY A 203 -52.66 -29.06 5.45
CA GLY A 203 -54.07 -28.92 5.04
C GLY A 203 -54.78 -27.93 5.97
N LYS A 204 -55.54 -26.93 5.55
CA LYS A 204 -55.92 -26.38 4.23
C LYS A 204 -56.28 -24.89 4.46
N ASP A 205 -56.37 -24.02 3.46
CA ASP A 205 -56.11 -24.26 2.02
C ASP A 205 -54.70 -23.80 1.61
#